data_AF-X0LAN4-F1
#
_entry.id   AF-X0LAN4-F1
#
_cell.length_a   1.000
_cell.length_b   1.000
_cell.length_c   1.000
_cell.angle_alpha   90.00
_cell.angle_beta   90.00
_cell.angle_gamma   90.00
#
_symmetry.space_group_name_H-M   'P 1'
#
loop_
_entity.id
_entity.type
_entity.pdbx_description
1 polymer ?
#
loop_
_entity_poly.entity_id
_entity_poly.type
_entity_poly.pdbx_seq_one_letter_code
_entity_poly.pdbx_strand_id
1 'polypeptide(L)'
;MAGEVATLRWLSQHSTVPVPRVIAFDDTRDNKIGFEWILMDHVSGTSAQTRWRKMTMEDKKTLVENIARHHARLLDISTYQQIGTPKETDSGFIPDRLVSMMFFWGDHYNFDVHRGPFRSSHGWLYYSFSS
;
A
#
# COMPACT_ATOMS: atom_id res chain seq x y z
N MET A 1 -6.56 5.29 6.48
CA MET A 1 -5.54 6.12 5.78
C MET A 1 -4.13 5.97 6.32
N ALA A 2 -3.94 5.81 7.65
CA ALA A 2 -2.62 5.69 8.29
C ALA A 2 -1.60 4.75 7.59
N GLY A 3 -2.05 3.57 7.16
CA GLY A 3 -1.18 2.59 6.49
C GLY A 3 -0.63 3.04 5.14
N GLU A 4 -1.37 3.86 4.40
CA GLU A 4 -0.92 4.43 3.13
C GLU A 4 0.18 5.48 3.37
N VAL A 5 -0.01 6.36 4.35
CA VAL A 5 0.99 7.36 4.78
C VAL A 5 2.27 6.67 5.24
N ALA A 6 2.15 5.67 6.11
CA ALA A 6 3.29 4.92 6.62
C ALA A 6 4.06 4.23 5.48
N THR A 7 3.34 3.66 4.51
CA THR A 7 3.97 3.04 3.32
C THR A 7 4.72 4.06 2.47
N LEU A 8 4.11 5.22 2.16
CA LEU A 8 4.76 6.28 1.37
C LEU A 8 6.00 6.84 2.08
N ARG A 9 5.92 7.07 3.40
CA ARG A 9 7.06 7.52 4.21
C ARG A 9 8.17 6.48 4.25
N TRP A 10 7.84 5.22 4.50
CA TRP A 10 8.81 4.13 4.49
C TRP A 10 9.53 4.03 3.14
N LEU A 11 8.79 4.06 2.03
CA LEU A 11 9.36 4.03 0.68
C LEU A 11 10.27 5.24 0.41
N SER A 12 9.87 6.43 0.84
CA SER A 12 10.69 7.64 0.65
C SER A 12 12.02 7.58 1.40
N GLN A 13 12.10 6.82 2.50
CA GLN A 13 13.31 6.67 3.33
C GLN A 13 14.19 5.49 2.91
N HIS A 14 13.61 4.43 2.33
CA HIS A 14 14.30 3.16 2.08
C HIS A 14 14.42 2.79 0.59
N SER A 15 13.87 3.60 -0.31
CA SER A 15 13.85 3.30 -1.74
C SER A 15 14.27 4.48 -2.61
N THR A 16 14.70 4.16 -3.83
CA THR A 16 14.88 5.12 -4.93
C THR A 16 13.66 5.17 -5.86
N VAL A 17 12.63 4.37 -5.58
CA VAL A 17 11.37 4.41 -6.35
C VAL A 17 10.71 5.78 -6.12
N PRO A 18 10.35 6.51 -7.19
CA PRO A 18 9.69 7.81 -7.05
C PRO A 18 8.30 7.62 -6.48
N VAL A 19 8.10 8.11 -5.26
CA VAL A 19 6.81 8.16 -4.57
C VAL A 19 6.47 9.60 -4.22
N PRO A 20 5.19 10.02 -4.24
CA PRO A 20 4.81 11.35 -3.81
C PRO A 20 5.12 11.53 -2.32
N ARG A 21 5.71 12.68 -1.98
CA ARG A 21 5.98 13.01 -0.58
C ARG A 21 4.70 13.45 0.11
N VAL A 22 4.44 12.90 1.28
CA VAL A 22 3.32 13.32 2.14
C VAL A 22 3.66 14.68 2.75
N ILE A 23 2.80 15.67 2.53
CA ILE A 23 2.93 17.05 3.05
C ILE A 23 2.17 17.16 4.37
N ALA A 24 0.93 16.69 4.41
CA ALA A 24 0.07 16.67 5.59
C ALA A 24 -0.98 15.56 5.44
N PHE A 25 -1.54 15.11 6.55
CA PHE A 25 -2.66 14.18 6.54
C PHE A 25 -3.43 14.27 7.85
N ASP A 26 -4.66 13.77 7.85
CA ASP A 26 -5.48 13.54 9.02
C ASP A 26 -6.23 12.23 8.80
N ASP A 27 -5.95 11.23 9.62
CA ASP A 27 -6.57 9.91 9.57
C ASP A 27 -7.74 9.76 10.54
N THR A 28 -8.17 10.87 11.16
CA THR A 28 -9.34 10.91 12.03
C THR A 28 -10.58 11.34 11.25
N ARG A 29 -11.76 11.14 11.86
CA ARG A 29 -13.02 11.74 11.37
C ARG A 29 -13.37 13.02 12.12
N ASP A 30 -12.61 13.35 13.16
CA ASP A 30 -12.79 14.55 13.99
C ASP A 30 -11.99 15.71 13.42
N ASN A 31 -12.30 16.07 12.18
CA ASN A 31 -11.65 17.15 11.47
C ASN A 31 -12.67 17.96 10.67
N LYS A 32 -12.27 19.15 10.20
CA LYS A 32 -13.18 20.08 9.50
C LYS A 32 -13.79 19.51 8.21
N ILE A 33 -13.19 18.48 7.63
CA ILE A 33 -13.64 17.80 6.41
C ILE A 33 -14.60 16.65 6.76
N GLY A 34 -14.50 16.08 7.96
CA GLY A 34 -15.33 14.97 8.45
C GLY A 34 -14.92 13.60 7.90
N PHE A 35 -13.80 13.54 7.18
CA PHE A 35 -13.27 12.33 6.54
C PHE A 35 -11.74 12.32 6.66
N GLU A 36 -11.16 11.13 6.54
CA GLU A 36 -9.71 10.96 6.43
C GLU A 36 -9.20 11.64 5.14
N TRP A 37 -8.08 12.36 5.19
CA TRP A 37 -7.45 12.98 4.01
C TRP A 37 -5.91 12.98 4.05
N ILE A 38 -5.27 12.95 2.87
CA ILE A 38 -3.82 13.13 2.67
C ILE A 38 -3.60 14.25 1.66
N LEU A 39 -2.69 15.15 1.98
CA LEU A 39 -2.08 16.11 1.07
C LEU A 39 -0.66 15.64 0.73
N MET A 40 -0.37 15.52 -0.56
CA MET A 40 0.92 15.02 -1.06
C MET A 40 1.32 15.71 -2.36
N ASP A 41 2.58 15.54 -2.76
CA ASP A 41 3.09 16.07 -4.03
C ASP A 41 2.26 15.55 -5.22
N HIS A 42 1.96 16.43 -6.18
CA HIS A 42 1.27 16.05 -7.41
C HIS A 42 2.25 15.41 -8.41
N VAL A 43 2.03 14.14 -8.73
CA VAL A 43 2.84 13.44 -9.73
C VAL A 43 2.30 13.77 -11.14
N SER A 44 3.02 14.61 -11.88
CA SER A 44 2.68 14.91 -13.27
C SER A 44 2.80 13.66 -14.14
N GLY A 45 1.74 13.34 -14.88
CA GLY A 45 1.76 12.21 -15.79
C GLY A 45 0.39 11.94 -16.39
N THR A 46 0.29 10.85 -17.14
CA THR A 46 -0.98 10.33 -17.63
C THR A 46 -1.10 8.89 -17.20
N SER A 47 -2.30 8.48 -16.77
CA SER A 47 -2.57 7.09 -16.43
C SER A 47 -2.20 6.17 -17.60
N ALA A 48 -1.46 5.11 -17.29
CA ALA A 48 -1.14 4.06 -18.25
C ALA A 48 -2.42 3.46 -18.86
N GLN A 49 -3.49 3.32 -18.07
CA GLN A 49 -4.79 2.81 -18.54
C GLN A 49 -5.36 3.67 -19.67
N THR A 50 -5.27 5.00 -19.56
CA THR A 50 -5.78 5.94 -20.55
C THR A 50 -5.01 5.85 -21.87
N ARG A 51 -3.69 5.62 -21.81
CA ARG A 51 -2.86 5.54 -23.03
C ARG A 51 -2.70 4.13 -23.58
N TRP A 52 -2.96 3.09 -22.80
CA TRP A 52 -2.66 1.69 -23.11
C TRP A 52 -3.12 1.25 -24.51
N ARG A 53 -4.36 1.58 -24.90
CA ARG A 53 -4.91 1.21 -26.22
C ARG A 53 -4.22 1.91 -27.39
N LYS A 54 -3.63 3.08 -27.15
CA LYS A 54 -2.92 3.90 -28.14
C LYS A 54 -1.41 3.62 -28.17
N MET A 55 -0.89 2.86 -27.21
CA MET A 55 0.53 2.50 -27.14
C MET A 55 0.87 1.41 -28.15
N THR A 56 2.06 1.49 -28.74
CA THR A 56 2.61 0.41 -29.55
C THR A 56 2.89 -0.81 -28.67
N MET A 57 3.10 -1.98 -29.29
CA MET A 57 3.51 -3.17 -28.53
C MET A 57 4.89 -3.00 -27.89
N GLU A 58 5.79 -2.25 -28.52
CA GLU A 58 7.10 -1.92 -27.97
C GLU A 58 6.98 -1.05 -26.71
N ASP A 59 6.17 0.02 -26.76
CA ASP A 59 5.94 0.88 -25.59
C ASP A 59 5.33 0.10 -24.41
N LYS A 60 4.40 -0.82 -24.69
CA LYS A 60 3.81 -1.69 -23.66
C LYS A 60 4.86 -2.59 -23.03
N LYS A 61 5.74 -3.18 -23.84
CA LYS A 61 6.85 -4.01 -23.35
C LYS A 61 7.75 -3.20 -22.43
N THR A 62 8.20 -2.02 -22.87
CA THR A 62 9.04 -1.13 -22.06
C THR A 62 8.37 -0.71 -20.75
N LEU A 63 7.06 -0.40 -20.79
CA LEU A 63 6.30 -0.07 -19.59
C LEU A 63 6.26 -1.24 -18.60
N VAL A 64 5.93 -2.45 -19.06
CA VAL A 64 5.88 -3.65 -18.22
C VAL A 64 7.26 -3.98 -17.64
N GLU A 65 8.33 -3.87 -18.44
CA GLU A 65 9.71 -4.05 -17.96
C GLU A 65 10.08 -3.06 -16.86
N ASN A 66 9.66 -1.79 -16.98
CA ASN A 66 9.88 -0.78 -15.94
C ASN A 66 9.09 -1.09 -14.67
N ILE A 67 7.82 -1.50 -14.78
CA ILE A 67 7.01 -1.93 -13.64
C ILE A 67 7.67 -3.11 -12.92
N ALA A 68 8.09 -4.14 -13.67
CA ALA A 68 8.76 -5.31 -13.12
C ALA A 68 10.07 -4.93 -12.39
N ARG A 69 10.85 -4.01 -12.97
CA ARG A 69 12.08 -3.48 -12.34
C ARG A 69 11.78 -2.78 -11.01
N HIS A 70 10.74 -1.95 -10.96
CA HIS A 70 10.34 -1.29 -9.71
C HIS A 70 9.84 -2.31 -8.67
N HIS A 71 9.02 -3.28 -9.07
CA HIS A 71 8.59 -4.37 -8.18
C HIS A 71 9.78 -5.15 -7.60
N ALA A 72 10.76 -5.52 -8.43
CA ALA A 72 11.95 -6.23 -7.95
C ALA A 72 12.72 -5.42 -6.90
N ARG A 73 12.89 -4.11 -7.12
CA ARG A 73 13.52 -3.21 -6.13
C ARG A 73 12.74 -3.15 -4.83
N LEU A 74 11.40 -3.08 -4.90
CA LEU A 74 10.54 -3.04 -3.72
C LEU A 74 10.64 -4.33 -2.89
N LEU A 75 10.73 -5.49 -3.56
CA LEU A 75 10.92 -6.77 -2.88
C LEU A 75 12.28 -6.87 -2.20
N ASP A 76 13.34 -6.36 -2.84
CA ASP A 76 14.71 -6.37 -2.30
C ASP A 76 14.86 -5.54 -1.01
N ILE A 77 14.17 -4.40 -0.93
CA ILE A 77 14.20 -3.54 0.27
C ILE A 77 13.22 -3.99 1.37
N SER A 78 12.31 -4.93 1.07
CA SER A 78 11.32 -5.38 2.05
C SER A 78 11.98 -6.28 3.10
N THR A 79 12.11 -5.78 4.33
CA THR A 79 12.75 -6.51 5.44
C THR A 79 11.74 -7.16 6.39
N TYR A 80 10.43 -7.01 6.11
CA TYR A 80 9.39 -7.48 7.00
C TYR A 80 9.26 -9.02 6.94
N GLN A 81 9.50 -9.67 8.07
CA GLN A 81 9.28 -11.11 8.25
C GLN A 81 7.80 -11.47 8.47
N GLN A 82 6.89 -10.48 8.38
CA GLN A 82 5.46 -10.64 8.63
C GLN A 82 4.64 -9.95 7.54
N ILE A 83 3.47 -10.53 7.25
CA ILE A 83 2.49 -10.03 6.29
C ILE A 83 1.54 -9.08 7.03
N GLY A 84 1.56 -7.81 6.64
CA GLY A 84 0.75 -6.77 7.29
C GLY A 84 0.84 -5.45 6.55
N THR A 85 0.18 -4.43 7.08
CA THR A 85 0.28 -3.06 6.59
C THR A 85 1.30 -2.30 7.46
N PRO A 86 2.25 -1.53 6.88
CA PRO A 86 3.19 -0.76 7.67
C PRO A 86 2.50 0.22 8.62
N LYS A 87 3.04 0.33 9.82
CA LYS A 87 2.68 1.33 10.83
C LYS A 87 3.93 2.02 11.33
N GLU A 88 3.89 3.34 11.35
CA GLU A 88 4.96 4.19 11.87
C GLU A 88 4.89 4.21 13.40
N THR A 89 6.05 4.11 14.05
CA THR A 89 6.27 4.19 15.50
C THR A 89 7.48 5.08 15.78
N ASP A 90 7.70 5.44 17.04
CA ASP A 90 8.87 6.22 17.45
C ASP A 90 10.22 5.55 17.09
N SER A 91 10.22 4.22 16.91
CA SER A 91 11.40 3.42 16.61
C SER A 91 11.51 3.00 15.15
N GLY A 92 10.64 3.48 14.25
CA GLY A 92 10.65 3.15 12.84
C GLY A 92 9.30 2.61 12.33
N PHE A 93 9.33 1.56 11.52
CA PHE A 93 8.14 1.00 10.90
C PHE A 93 7.98 -0.48 11.25
N ILE A 94 6.79 -0.87 11.70
CA ILE A 94 6.44 -2.27 12.01
C ILE A 94 5.23 -2.73 11.19
N PRO A 95 5.13 -4.02 10.84
CA PRO A 95 3.89 -4.58 10.30
C PRO A 95 2.77 -4.54 11.34
N ASP A 96 1.60 -4.04 10.94
CA ASP A 96 0.34 -4.09 11.71
C ASP A 96 -0.72 -4.87 10.91
N ARG A 97 -1.97 -4.85 11.38
CA ARG A 97 -3.13 -5.48 10.75
C ARG A 97 -3.18 -5.18 9.24
N LEU A 98 -3.40 -6.23 8.47
CA LEU A 98 -3.51 -6.17 7.02
C LEU A 98 -4.80 -5.46 6.62
N VAL A 99 -4.67 -4.40 5.83
CA VAL A 99 -5.78 -3.72 5.17
C VAL A 99 -6.04 -4.40 3.82
N SER A 100 -6.69 -5.55 3.83
CA SER A 100 -7.11 -6.29 2.62
C SER A 100 -8.62 -6.16 2.42
N MET A 101 -9.07 -5.77 1.23
CA MET A 101 -10.51 -5.63 0.90
C MET A 101 -11.34 -6.86 1.29
N MET A 102 -10.74 -8.05 1.30
CA MET A 102 -11.42 -9.29 1.69
C MET A 102 -11.95 -9.28 3.13
N PHE A 103 -11.34 -8.52 4.04
CA PHE A 103 -11.79 -8.35 5.43
C PHE A 103 -12.77 -7.18 5.61
N PHE A 104 -12.99 -6.36 4.58
CA PHE A 104 -13.77 -5.11 4.69
C PHE A 104 -14.93 -5.03 3.68
N TRP A 105 -15.09 -6.02 2.79
CA TRP A 105 -16.20 -6.09 1.83
C TRP A 105 -17.42 -6.79 2.44
N GLY A 106 -18.60 -6.20 2.22
CA GLY A 106 -19.87 -6.73 2.70
C GLY A 106 -19.92 -6.85 4.22
N ASP A 107 -20.51 -7.94 4.71
CA ASP A 107 -20.68 -8.18 6.14
C ASP A 107 -19.35 -8.53 6.85
N HIS A 108 -18.28 -8.82 6.10
CA HIS A 108 -16.98 -9.19 6.66
C HIS A 108 -16.36 -8.10 7.53
N TYR A 109 -16.76 -6.84 7.33
CA TYR A 109 -16.33 -5.74 8.18
C TYR A 109 -16.64 -5.98 9.65
N ASN A 110 -17.81 -6.58 9.94
CA ASN A 110 -18.33 -6.80 11.29
C ASN A 110 -17.77 -8.05 11.96
N PHE A 111 -17.03 -8.90 11.24
CA PHE A 111 -16.48 -10.12 11.81
C PHE A 111 -15.22 -9.86 12.62
N ASP A 112 -15.22 -10.38 13.85
CA ASP A 112 -14.07 -10.37 14.74
C ASP A 112 -13.09 -11.50 14.35
N VAL A 113 -12.32 -11.25 13.31
CA VAL A 113 -11.29 -12.15 12.81
C VAL A 113 -9.90 -11.55 12.97
N HIS A 114 -8.89 -12.38 13.23
CA HIS A 114 -7.51 -11.94 13.30
C HIS A 114 -7.03 -11.45 11.93
N ARG A 115 -6.77 -10.14 11.80
CA ARG A 115 -6.39 -9.49 10.53
C ARG A 115 -4.87 -9.30 10.37
N GLY A 116 -4.06 -9.97 11.18
CA GLY A 116 -2.60 -9.86 11.15
C GLY A 116 -2.02 -8.95 12.25
N PRO A 117 -0.69 -8.71 12.23
CA PRO A 117 0.25 -9.19 11.22
C PRO A 117 0.43 -10.72 11.24
N PHE A 118 0.59 -11.35 10.08
CA PHE A 118 0.75 -12.80 9.96
C PHE A 118 2.22 -13.18 9.81
N ARG A 119 2.66 -14.26 10.45
CA ARG A 119 4.04 -14.78 10.31
C ARG A 119 4.23 -15.70 9.10
N SER A 120 3.16 -16.11 8.43
CA SER A 120 3.21 -17.01 7.28
C SER A 120 2.01 -16.83 6.36
N SER A 121 2.19 -17.24 5.09
CA SER A 121 1.11 -17.30 4.10
C SER A 121 -0.02 -18.25 4.52
N HIS A 122 0.31 -19.35 5.20
CA HIS A 122 -0.68 -20.28 5.76
C HIS A 122 -1.59 -19.58 6.78
N GLY A 123 -1.02 -18.83 7.71
CA GLY A 123 -1.80 -18.07 8.69
C GLY A 123 -2.71 -17.04 8.01
N TRP A 124 -2.18 -16.29 7.05
CA TRP A 124 -2.98 -15.35 6.27
C TRP A 124 -4.14 -16.02 5.53
N LEU A 125 -3.90 -17.11 4.80
CA LEU A 125 -4.93 -17.84 4.04
C LEU A 125 -6.00 -18.47 4.96
N TYR A 126 -5.60 -19.01 6.12
CA TYR A 126 -6.53 -19.60 7.07
C TYR A 126 -7.58 -18.59 7.54
N TYR A 127 -7.15 -17.43 8.07
CA TYR A 127 -8.09 -16.41 8.56
C TYR A 127 -8.87 -15.72 7.44
N SER A 128 -8.29 -15.67 6.25
CA SER A 128 -8.88 -15.13 5.03
C SER A 128 -10.09 -15.92 4.52
N PHE A 129 -10.07 -17.25 4.64
CA PHE A 129 -11.14 -18.13 4.15
C PHE A 129 -12.00 -18.75 5.25
N SER A 130 -11.67 -18.47 6.52
CA SER A 130 -12.46 -18.88 7.68
C SER A 130 -13.38 -17.75 8.20
N SER A 131 -13.48 -16.64 7.44
CA SER A 131 -14.41 -15.52 7.66
C SER A 131 -15.65 -15.65 6.80
#